data_AF-A0A371EKC3-F1
#
_entry.id   AF-A0A371EKC3-F1
#
_cell.length_a   1.000
_cell.length_b   1.000
_cell.length_c   1.000
_cell.angle_alpha   90.00
_cell.angle_beta   90.00
_cell.angle_gamma   90.00
#
_symmetry.space_group_name_H-M   'P 1'
#
loop_
_entity.id
_entity.type
_entity.pdbx_description
1 polymer ?
#
loop_
_entity_poly.entity_id
_entity_poly.type
_entity_poly.pdbx_seq_one_letter_code
_entity_poly.pdbx_strand_id
1 'polypeptide(L)'
;MFNTWGDMMCMFLEKFFPTSRIVTIWNEIYGIRQHLGETLHEYWEQFSKLCATCPHHQISEQLLLQYFYEGLMMMDRNMIDAASEGALMDKTPATARHLISNMASNMQQFGTKEGGVTSRVVNEVGTVDNLRLENQQT
;
A
#
# COMPACT_ATOMS: atom_id res chain seq x y z
N MET A 1 12.37 28.08 -36.43
CA MET A 1 11.99 27.19 -37.54
C MET A 1 12.12 25.77 -37.01
N PHE A 2 11.02 25.01 -36.96
CA PHE A 2 10.97 23.65 -36.45
C PHE A 2 11.08 22.71 -37.65
N ASN A 3 12.24 22.07 -37.82
CA ASN A 3 12.58 21.41 -39.08
C ASN A 3 12.61 19.89 -38.97
N THR A 4 12.28 19.34 -37.80
CA THR A 4 12.18 17.91 -37.60
C THR A 4 10.86 17.52 -36.92
N TRP A 5 10.41 16.31 -37.22
CA TRP A 5 9.28 15.69 -36.50
C TRP A 5 9.53 15.63 -34.98
N GLY A 6 10.79 15.42 -34.58
CA GLY A 6 11.22 15.48 -33.18
C GLY A 6 10.95 16.83 -32.52
N ASP A 7 11.26 17.95 -33.20
CA ASP A 7 11.00 19.30 -32.67
C ASP A 7 9.50 19.55 -32.48
N MET A 8 8.67 19.11 -33.43
CA MET A 8 7.21 19.23 -33.33
C MET A 8 6.65 18.37 -32.20
N MET A 9 7.19 17.15 -32.02
CA MET A 9 6.78 16.24 -30.97
C MET A 9 7.20 16.74 -29.59
N CYS A 10 8.42 17.29 -29.44
CA CYS A 10 8.89 17.92 -28.20
C CYS A 10 8.04 19.15 -27.85
N MET A 11 7.74 20.02 -28.80
CA MET A 11 6.87 21.18 -28.55
C MET A 11 5.44 20.78 -28.23
N PHE A 12 4.92 19.74 -28.87
CA PHE A 12 3.60 19.20 -28.55
C PHE A 12 3.58 18.68 -27.11
N LEU A 13 4.58 17.88 -26.72
CA LEU A 13 4.71 17.40 -25.37
C LEU A 13 4.94 18.54 -24.35
N GLU A 14 5.75 19.56 -24.64
CA GLU A 14 5.89 20.74 -23.76
C GLU A 14 4.60 21.55 -23.64
N LYS A 15 3.82 21.65 -24.72
CA LYS A 15 2.57 22.42 -24.74
C LYS A 15 1.43 21.71 -24.03
N PHE A 16 1.37 20.38 -24.08
CA PHE A 16 0.30 19.57 -23.50
C PHE A 16 0.68 18.91 -22.16
N PHE A 17 1.97 18.67 -21.94
CA PHE A 17 2.60 18.13 -20.73
C PHE A 17 3.82 18.99 -20.31
N PRO A 18 3.62 20.29 -19.99
CA PRO A 18 4.72 21.17 -19.64
C PRO A 18 5.58 20.60 -18.51
N THR A 19 6.90 20.81 -18.60
CA THR A 19 7.90 20.38 -17.62
C THR A 19 7.51 20.81 -16.20
N SER A 20 6.84 21.96 -16.05
CA SER A 20 6.28 22.41 -14.77
C SER A 20 5.25 21.45 -14.18
N ARG A 21 4.36 20.86 -14.99
CA ARG A 21 3.38 19.85 -14.54
C ARG A 21 4.05 18.55 -14.13
N ILE A 22 5.09 18.13 -14.85
CA ILE A 22 5.89 16.97 -14.47
C ILE A 22 6.55 17.23 -13.11
N VAL A 23 7.24 18.37 -12.95
CA VAL A 23 7.89 18.74 -11.67
C VAL A 23 6.88 18.81 -10.51
N THR A 24 5.68 19.34 -10.73
CA THR A 24 4.62 19.33 -9.70
C THR A 24 4.24 17.91 -9.29
N ILE A 25 3.99 17.01 -10.25
CA ILE A 25 3.62 15.63 -9.95
C ILE A 25 4.77 14.90 -9.24
N TRP A 26 6.02 15.16 -9.62
CA TRP A 26 7.18 14.61 -8.92
C TRP A 26 7.26 15.10 -7.47
N ASN A 27 7.01 16.38 -7.22
CA ASN A 27 6.97 16.92 -5.86
C ASN A 27 5.83 16.32 -5.03
N GLU A 28 4.68 16.06 -5.65
CA GLU A 28 3.55 15.39 -5.00
C GLU A 28 3.88 13.92 -4.68
N ILE A 29 4.52 13.20 -5.60
CA ILE A 29 4.94 11.81 -5.38
C ILE A 29 6.00 11.73 -4.28
N TYR A 30 7.00 12.61 -4.32
CA TYR A 30 8.05 12.70 -3.29
C TYR A 30 7.48 13.12 -1.92
N GLY A 31 6.48 13.99 -1.94
CA GLY A 31 5.85 14.55 -0.74
C GLY A 31 4.74 13.67 -0.15
N ILE A 32 4.36 12.58 -0.81
CA ILE A 32 3.23 11.77 -0.37
C ILE A 32 3.56 11.07 0.96
N ARG A 33 2.69 11.25 1.95
CA ARG A 33 2.84 10.65 3.27
C ARG A 33 1.49 10.13 3.74
N GLN A 34 1.52 9.00 4.41
CA GLN A 34 0.36 8.46 5.08
C GLN A 34 0.06 9.30 6.32
N HIS A 35 -1.18 9.74 6.45
CA HIS A 35 -1.62 10.61 7.54
C HIS A 35 -2.09 9.80 8.76
N LEU A 36 -2.11 10.43 9.93
CA LEU A 36 -2.65 9.80 11.13
C LEU A 36 -4.14 9.50 10.95
N GLY A 37 -4.53 8.24 11.13
CA GLY A 37 -5.90 7.76 10.94
C GLY A 37 -6.26 7.42 9.49
N GLU A 38 -5.35 7.66 8.55
CA GLU A 38 -5.47 7.16 7.17
C GLU A 38 -5.07 5.69 7.11
N THR A 39 -5.94 4.85 6.58
CA THR A 39 -5.68 3.43 6.40
C THR A 39 -4.69 3.19 5.26
N LEU A 40 -3.99 2.05 5.28
CA LEU A 40 -3.12 1.65 4.17
C LEU A 40 -3.87 1.58 2.84
N HIS A 41 -5.15 1.20 2.86
CA HIS A 41 -5.99 1.17 1.67
C HIS A 41 -6.18 2.56 1.05
N GLU A 42 -6.60 3.54 1.86
CA GLU A 42 -6.81 4.93 1.40
C GLU A 42 -5.51 5.54 0.87
N TYR A 43 -4.40 5.31 1.58
CA TYR A 43 -3.08 5.77 1.16
C TYR A 43 -2.63 5.13 -0.17
N TRP A 44 -2.83 3.81 -0.32
CA TRP A 44 -2.52 3.10 -1.57
C TRP A 44 -3.37 3.59 -2.75
N GLU A 45 -4.65 3.90 -2.52
CA GLU A 45 -5.54 4.45 -3.54
C GLU A 45 -5.09 5.86 -3.96
N GLN A 46 -4.73 6.72 -3.01
CA GLN A 46 -4.20 8.06 -3.29
C GLN A 46 -2.92 7.98 -4.12
N PHE A 47 -1.97 7.13 -3.71
CA PHE A 47 -0.71 6.91 -4.43
C PHE A 47 -0.96 6.39 -5.85
N SER A 48 -1.84 5.40 -6.00
CA SER A 48 -2.19 4.81 -7.30
C SER A 48 -2.82 5.84 -8.24
N LYS A 49 -3.73 6.68 -7.71
CA LYS A 49 -4.36 7.77 -8.46
C LYS A 49 -3.32 8.79 -8.90
N LEU A 50 -2.40 9.16 -8.03
CA LEU A 50 -1.32 10.09 -8.34
C LEU A 50 -0.43 9.55 -9.47
N CYS A 51 -0.02 8.28 -9.39
CA CYS A 51 0.74 7.62 -10.45
C CYS A 51 -0.03 7.59 -11.79
N ALA A 52 -1.35 7.35 -11.76
CA ALA A 52 -2.18 7.31 -12.95
C ALA A 52 -2.31 8.68 -13.67
N THR A 53 -2.09 9.79 -12.97
CA THR A 53 -2.11 11.13 -13.59
C THR A 53 -0.91 11.41 -14.50
N CYS A 54 0.15 10.59 -14.44
CA CYS A 54 1.37 10.80 -15.21
C CYS A 54 1.90 9.49 -15.83
N PRO A 55 1.24 8.92 -16.85
CA PRO A 55 1.68 7.66 -17.47
C PRO A 55 3.08 7.73 -18.12
N HIS A 56 3.60 8.94 -18.39
CA HIS A 56 4.93 9.19 -18.95
C HIS A 56 5.88 9.87 -17.95
N HIS A 57 5.81 9.50 -16.67
CA HIS A 57 6.57 10.16 -15.59
C HIS A 57 8.09 9.99 -15.67
N GLN A 58 8.64 9.09 -16.51
CA GLN A 58 10.07 8.73 -16.59
C GLN A 58 10.69 8.19 -15.28
N ILE A 59 9.95 8.19 -14.16
CA ILE A 59 10.31 7.55 -12.89
C ILE A 59 10.29 6.03 -13.06
N SER A 60 11.29 5.34 -12.52
CA SER A 60 11.29 3.87 -12.46
C SER A 60 10.29 3.36 -11.41
N GLU A 61 9.68 2.21 -11.66
CA GLU A 61 8.73 1.61 -10.72
C GLU A 61 9.35 1.34 -9.34
N GLN A 62 10.64 0.97 -9.31
CA GLN A 62 11.38 0.79 -8.06
C GLN A 62 11.45 2.07 -7.23
N LEU A 63 11.70 3.22 -7.87
CA LEU A 63 11.79 4.50 -7.17
C LEU A 63 10.40 4.98 -6.69
N LEU A 64 9.34 4.68 -7.44
CA LEU A 64 7.96 4.91 -6.99
C LEU A 64 7.65 4.12 -5.72
N LEU A 65 8.00 2.84 -5.70
CA LEU A 65 7.80 1.99 -4.52
C LEU A 65 8.63 2.46 -3.33
N GLN A 66 9.84 2.97 -3.57
CA GLN A 66 10.66 3.58 -2.53
C GLN A 66 9.95 4.78 -1.88
N TYR A 67 9.44 5.73 -2.68
CA TYR A 67 8.73 6.89 -2.14
C TYR A 67 7.44 6.51 -1.40
N PHE A 68 6.68 5.55 -1.94
CA PHE A 68 5.52 4.99 -1.24
C PHE A 68 5.92 4.46 0.15
N TYR A 69 6.97 3.63 0.20
CA TYR A 69 7.42 3.01 1.44
C TYR A 69 7.97 4.03 2.45
N GLU A 70 8.71 5.03 1.99
CA GLU A 70 9.21 6.14 2.82
C GLU A 70 8.09 7.01 3.39
N GLY A 71 6.96 7.09 2.69
CA GLY A 71 5.76 7.81 3.11
C GLY A 71 4.86 7.05 4.09
N LEU A 72 5.02 5.73 4.24
CA LEU A 72 4.22 4.92 5.17
C LEU A 72 4.46 5.24 6.64
N MET A 73 3.41 5.04 7.44
CA MET A 73 3.50 4.97 8.89
C MET A 73 4.27 3.72 9.33
N MET A 74 4.97 3.81 10.47
CA MET A 74 5.80 2.71 11.00
C MET A 74 5.03 1.39 11.16
N MET A 75 3.76 1.45 11.58
CA MET A 75 2.94 0.25 11.79
C MET A 75 2.68 -0.47 10.46
N ASP A 76 2.18 0.24 9.46
CA ASP A 76 1.91 -0.32 8.14
C ASP A 76 3.17 -0.76 7.41
N ARG A 77 4.29 -0.05 7.61
CA ARG A 77 5.60 -0.44 7.11
C ARG A 77 6.04 -1.80 7.67
N ASN A 78 5.99 -1.98 8.99
CA ASN A 78 6.35 -3.25 9.63
C ASN A 78 5.42 -4.39 9.21
N MET A 79 4.12 -4.10 9.05
CA MET A 79 3.13 -5.08 8.61
C MET A 79 3.42 -5.55 7.17
N ILE A 80 3.79 -4.62 6.28
CA ILE A 80 4.15 -4.93 4.89
C ILE A 80 5.45 -5.73 4.81
N ASP A 81 6.47 -5.40 5.61
CA ASP A 81 7.71 -6.20 5.64
C ASP A 81 7.45 -7.61 6.18
N ALA A 82 6.65 -7.75 7.23
CA ALA A 82 6.25 -9.06 7.74
C ALA A 82 5.52 -9.89 6.67
N ALA A 83 4.59 -9.29 5.93
CA ALA A 83 3.89 -9.94 4.82
C ALA A 83 4.80 -10.22 3.61
N SER A 84 5.90 -9.49 3.47
CA SER A 84 6.92 -9.69 2.46
C SER A 84 7.94 -10.76 2.84
N GLU A 85 7.83 -11.36 4.03
CA GLU A 85 8.82 -12.30 4.57
C GLU A 85 10.23 -11.69 4.67
N GLY A 86 10.32 -10.38 4.94
CA GLY A 86 11.56 -9.61 4.90
C GLY A 86 11.32 -8.18 4.41
N ALA A 87 12.38 -7.47 4.02
CA ALA A 87 12.21 -6.11 3.51
C ALA A 87 11.42 -6.15 2.17
N LEU A 88 10.39 -5.31 2.06
CA LEU A 88 9.65 -5.15 0.80
C LEU A 88 10.58 -4.76 -0.36
N MET A 89 11.61 -3.96 -0.06
CA MET A 89 12.58 -3.45 -1.04
C MET A 89 13.45 -4.51 -1.69
N ASP A 90 13.51 -5.72 -1.12
CA ASP A 90 14.24 -6.85 -1.71
C ASP A 90 13.41 -7.59 -2.77
N LYS A 91 12.11 -7.27 -2.89
CA LYS A 91 11.22 -7.90 -3.85
C LYS A 91 11.28 -7.21 -5.20
N THR A 92 10.94 -7.96 -6.25
CA THR A 92 10.76 -7.35 -7.57
C THR A 92 9.61 -6.33 -7.53
N PRO A 93 9.63 -5.26 -8.34
CA PRO A 93 8.58 -4.24 -8.32
C PRO A 93 7.17 -4.82 -8.51
N ALA A 94 7.02 -5.79 -9.41
CA ALA A 94 5.76 -6.48 -9.64
C ALA A 94 5.26 -7.24 -8.39
N THR A 95 6.15 -7.95 -7.69
CA THR A 95 5.83 -8.66 -6.45
C THR A 95 5.47 -7.68 -5.34
N ALA A 96 6.25 -6.62 -5.15
CA ALA A 96 6.00 -5.60 -4.15
C ALA A 96 4.63 -4.93 -4.35
N ARG A 97 4.31 -4.55 -5.59
CA ARG A 97 3.02 -3.96 -5.96
C ARG A 97 1.84 -4.91 -5.67
N HIS A 98 2.01 -6.20 -5.99
CA HIS A 98 0.98 -7.21 -5.68
C HIS A 98 0.76 -7.35 -4.17
N LEU A 99 1.85 -7.41 -3.37
CA LEU A 99 1.77 -7.51 -1.91
C LEU A 99 1.07 -6.30 -1.29
N ILE A 100 1.45 -5.09 -1.69
CA ILE A 100 0.80 -3.85 -1.23
C ILE A 100 -0.68 -3.86 -1.56
N SER A 101 -1.04 -4.17 -2.81
CA SER A 101 -2.44 -4.21 -3.23
C SER A 101 -3.25 -5.25 -2.46
N ASN A 102 -2.69 -6.44 -2.25
CA ASN A 102 -3.35 -7.49 -1.48
C ASN A 102 -3.56 -7.06 -0.02
N MET A 103 -2.55 -6.42 0.59
CA MET A 103 -2.63 -5.96 1.96
C MET A 103 -3.62 -4.80 2.14
N ALA A 104 -3.64 -3.85 1.21
CA ALA A 104 -4.65 -2.80 1.14
C ALA A 104 -6.08 -3.38 1.04
N SER A 105 -6.31 -4.34 0.15
CA SER A 105 -7.61 -5.01 0.02
C SER A 105 -7.99 -5.78 1.28
N ASN A 106 -7.06 -6.49 1.90
CA ASN A 106 -7.30 -7.22 3.15
C ASN A 106 -7.66 -6.28 4.30
N MET A 107 -6.98 -5.13 4.42
CA MET A 107 -7.29 -4.12 5.44
C MET A 107 -8.67 -3.49 5.20
N GLN A 108 -9.12 -3.33 3.96
CA GLN A 108 -10.48 -2.86 3.68
C GLN A 108 -11.54 -3.90 4.08
N GLN A 109 -11.26 -5.18 3.88
CA GLN A 109 -12.19 -6.27 4.18
C GLN A 109 -12.27 -6.62 5.67
N PHE A 110 -11.14 -6.57 6.37
CA PHE A 110 -11.00 -7.07 7.75
C PHE A 110 -10.52 -6.01 8.75
N GLY A 111 -10.21 -4.80 8.31
CA GLY A 111 -9.77 -3.70 9.16
C GLY A 111 -10.93 -3.18 10.01
N THR A 112 -10.98 -3.65 11.25
CA THR A 112 -11.71 -2.95 12.32
C THR A 112 -11.11 -1.55 12.44
N LYS A 113 -11.95 -0.52 12.28
CA LYS A 113 -11.61 0.87 12.61
C LYS A 113 -11.07 0.90 14.04
N GLU A 114 -9.75 0.91 14.22
CA GLU A 114 -9.14 1.13 15.54
C GLU A 114 -9.32 2.60 15.91
N GLY A 115 -10.53 2.87 16.40
CA GLY A 115 -11.02 4.13 16.93
C GLY A 115 -12.16 3.81 17.90
N GLY A 116 -11.87 2.94 18.87
CA GLY A 116 -12.81 2.52 19.90
C GLY A 116 -12.34 1.25 20.60
N VAL A 117 -11.86 1.39 21.84
CA VAL A 117 -11.56 0.27 22.72
C VAL A 117 -12.74 -0.71 22.71
N THR A 118 -12.54 -1.91 22.18
CA THR A 118 -13.31 -3.08 22.61
C THR A 118 -12.32 -4.13 23.03
N SER A 119 -12.20 -4.29 24.34
CA SER A 119 -11.58 -5.45 24.97
C SER A 119 -12.13 -6.69 24.30
N ARG A 120 -11.26 -7.45 23.63
CA ARG A 120 -11.58 -8.77 23.13
C ARG A 120 -11.82 -9.65 24.36
N VAL A 121 -13.08 -9.78 24.78
CA VAL A 121 -13.49 -10.77 25.77
C VAL A 121 -13.19 -12.14 25.15
N VAL A 122 -12.08 -12.72 25.58
CA VAL A 122 -11.73 -14.11 25.34
C VAL A 122 -12.64 -14.92 26.25
N ASN A 123 -13.63 -15.62 25.69
CA ASN A 123 -14.38 -16.60 26.47
C ASN A 123 -13.47 -17.79 26.76
N GLU A 124 -13.14 -17.99 28.03
CA GLU A 124 -12.52 -19.23 28.52
C GLU A 124 -13.42 -20.42 28.15
N VAL A 125 -12.85 -21.40 27.46
CA VAL A 125 -13.46 -22.72 27.31
C VAL A 125 -13.33 -23.41 28.66
N GLY A 126 -14.45 -23.50 29.39
CA GLY A 126 -14.53 -24.21 30.65
C GLY A 126 -14.09 -25.66 30.49
N THR A 127 -13.17 -26.08 31.36
CA THR A 127 -12.79 -27.47 31.56
C THR A 127 -14.03 -28.27 31.92
N VAL A 128 -14.51 -29.11 31.00
CA VAL A 128 -15.54 -30.10 31.33
C VAL A 128 -14.83 -31.28 31.99
N ASP A 129 -14.80 -31.27 33.32
CA ASP A 129 -14.50 -32.43 34.13
C ASP A 129 -15.56 -33.51 33.89
N ASN A 130 -15.23 -34.51 33.07
CA ASN A 130 -16.02 -35.73 32.97
C ASN A 130 -15.45 -36.79 33.94
N LEU A 131 -15.86 -36.69 35.20
CA LEU A 131 -15.86 -37.83 36.12
C LEU A 131 -17.31 -38.26 36.36
N ARG A 132 -17.77 -39.33 35.70
CA ARG A 132 -18.74 -40.25 36.32
C ARG A 132 -18.84 -41.63 35.66
N LEU A 133 -18.19 -42.57 36.37
CA LEU A 133 -18.61 -43.92 36.77
C LEU A 133 -19.37 -44.86 35.80
N GLU A 134 -18.73 -46.00 35.57
CA GLU A 134 -19.24 -47.39 35.51
C GLU A 134 -20.57 -47.69 34.82
N ASN A 135 -20.52 -48.63 33.85
CA ASN A 135 -21.47 -49.74 33.80
C ASN A 135 -20.82 -51.00 33.21
N GLN A 136 -21.07 -52.11 33.93
CA GLN A 136 -20.66 -53.49 33.65
C GLN A 136 -21.41 -54.11 32.45
N GLN A 137 -20.99 -55.34 32.11
CA GLN A 137 -21.55 -56.36 31.19
C GLN A 137 -20.80 -56.42 29.84
N THR A 138 -20.17 -57.53 29.43
CA THR A 138 -20.38 -58.96 29.72
C THR A 138 -19.08 -59.73 29.47
#